data_AF-A0A6G4UFD1-F1
#
_entry.id   AF-A0A6G4UFD1-F1
#
_cell.length_a   1.000
_cell.length_b   1.000
_cell.length_c   1.000
_cell.angle_alpha   90.00
_cell.angle_beta   90.00
_cell.angle_gamma   90.00
#
_symmetry.space_group_name_H-M   'P 1'
#
loop_
_entity.id
_entity.type
_entity.pdbx_description
1 polymer ?
#
loop_
_entity_poly.entity_id
_entity_poly.type
_entity_poly.pdbx_seq_one_letter_code
_entity_poly.pdbx_strand_id
1 'polypeptide(L)'
;MRRALIAVGTAVAAGAAVVAVPAAAGATGTPTCKTSQLSAAIGGQEAGAGHVYRHLVLTNKGSSACALKGFPGVSLLDSAGKQIGPAATRESKSYGTVTIEPGGTASNTLHTLNRHGKCLPASAQVRVYPPANKASIEIPGEITICGNVFSISPLAAGAGGNP
;
A
#
# COMPACT_ATOMS: atom_id res chain seq x y z
N MET A 1 7.30 -92.66 -21.96
CA MET A 1 7.99 -91.73 -21.04
C MET A 1 7.62 -90.31 -21.49
N ARG A 2 6.76 -89.63 -20.73
CA ARG A 2 6.01 -88.43 -21.16
C ARG A 2 6.87 -87.17 -21.02
N ARG A 3 6.91 -86.35 -22.07
CA ARG A 3 7.64 -85.10 -22.21
C ARG A 3 7.07 -84.00 -21.29
N ALA A 4 7.96 -83.25 -20.66
CA ALA A 4 7.67 -82.08 -19.84
C ALA A 4 7.33 -80.85 -20.70
N LEU A 5 6.42 -80.01 -20.22
CA LEU A 5 6.21 -78.63 -20.68
C LEU A 5 6.15 -77.71 -19.46
N ILE A 6 7.02 -76.70 -19.48
CA ILE A 6 7.14 -75.64 -18.48
C ILE A 6 6.18 -74.51 -18.89
N ALA A 7 5.28 -74.11 -17.99
CA ALA A 7 4.42 -72.95 -18.18
C ALA A 7 4.91 -71.79 -17.30
N VAL A 8 5.29 -70.71 -17.97
CA VAL A 8 5.67 -69.41 -17.40
C VAL A 8 4.38 -68.64 -17.07
N GLY A 9 4.23 -68.16 -15.84
CA GLY A 9 3.11 -67.32 -15.39
C GLY A 9 3.62 -66.01 -14.80
N THR A 10 3.30 -64.91 -15.47
CA THR A 10 3.74 -63.52 -15.22
C THR A 10 3.22 -62.94 -13.91
N ALA A 11 4.10 -62.35 -13.09
CA ALA A 11 3.74 -61.55 -11.92
C ALA A 11 3.32 -60.13 -12.34
N VAL A 12 2.14 -59.69 -11.92
CA VAL A 12 1.68 -58.29 -12.06
C VAL A 12 1.88 -57.62 -10.70
N ALA A 13 2.91 -56.78 -10.57
CA ALA A 13 3.10 -55.89 -9.42
C ALA A 13 2.60 -54.49 -9.80
N ALA A 14 1.57 -54.02 -9.10
CA ALA A 14 0.98 -52.69 -9.28
C ALA A 14 2.03 -51.60 -8.95
N GLY A 15 2.41 -50.81 -9.97
CA GLY A 15 3.25 -49.63 -9.77
C GLY A 15 2.46 -48.53 -9.07
N ALA A 16 2.85 -48.19 -7.85
CA ALA A 16 2.36 -46.99 -7.17
C ALA A 16 2.94 -45.76 -7.88
N ALA A 17 2.10 -45.01 -8.59
CA ALA A 17 2.45 -43.72 -9.14
C ALA A 17 2.57 -42.70 -8.00
N VAL A 18 3.78 -42.48 -7.51
CA VAL A 18 4.11 -41.30 -6.70
C VAL A 18 4.04 -40.07 -7.60
N VAL A 19 2.91 -39.36 -7.53
CA VAL A 19 2.78 -38.03 -8.14
C VAL A 19 3.63 -37.08 -7.31
N ALA A 20 4.86 -36.85 -7.73
CA ALA A 20 5.68 -35.78 -7.19
C ALA A 20 5.07 -34.44 -7.64
N VAL A 21 4.32 -33.80 -6.74
CA VAL A 21 3.93 -32.40 -6.89
C VAL A 21 5.21 -31.53 -6.85
N PRO A 22 5.48 -30.70 -7.88
CA PRO A 22 6.60 -29.78 -7.79
C PRO A 22 6.20 -28.67 -6.81
N ALA A 23 6.76 -28.72 -5.60
CA ALA A 23 6.75 -27.58 -4.70
C ALA A 23 7.72 -26.52 -5.25
N ALA A 24 7.26 -25.73 -6.21
CA ALA A 24 7.91 -24.49 -6.58
C ALA A 24 7.63 -23.44 -5.49
N ALA A 25 8.18 -23.65 -4.30
CA ALA A 25 8.25 -22.63 -3.26
C ALA A 25 9.40 -21.66 -3.61
N GLY A 26 9.20 -20.90 -4.68
CA GLY A 26 9.94 -19.65 -4.83
C GLY A 26 9.57 -18.79 -3.63
N ALA A 27 10.54 -18.46 -2.79
CA ALA A 27 10.38 -17.47 -1.74
C ALA A 27 10.08 -16.12 -2.40
N THR A 28 8.80 -15.91 -2.70
CA THR A 28 8.29 -14.67 -3.25
C THR A 28 8.07 -13.75 -2.06
N GLY A 29 8.89 -12.72 -1.94
CA GLY A 29 8.68 -11.69 -0.93
C GLY A 29 7.26 -11.13 -1.01
N THR A 30 6.77 -10.56 0.10
CA THR A 30 5.44 -9.98 0.18
C THR A 30 5.16 -9.06 -1.02
N PRO A 31 4.09 -9.30 -1.80
CA PRO A 31 3.82 -8.52 -3.01
C PRO A 31 3.49 -7.08 -2.67
N THR A 32 3.80 -6.15 -3.58
CA THR A 32 3.40 -4.74 -3.43
C THR A 32 1.87 -4.62 -3.36
N CYS A 33 1.35 -3.81 -2.44
CA CYS A 33 -0.08 -3.54 -2.38
C CYS A 33 -0.57 -2.88 -3.68
N LYS A 34 -1.61 -3.46 -4.29
CA LYS A 34 -2.33 -2.82 -5.40
C LYS A 34 -3.29 -1.76 -4.87
N THR A 35 -3.52 -0.67 -5.61
CA THR A 35 -4.51 0.34 -5.25
C THR A 35 -5.89 -0.26 -4.93
N SER A 36 -6.32 -1.30 -5.66
CA SER A 36 -7.61 -1.96 -5.43
C SER A 36 -7.72 -2.69 -4.08
N GLN A 37 -6.59 -3.06 -3.46
CA GLN A 37 -6.53 -3.68 -2.13
C GLN A 37 -6.51 -2.64 -1.01
N LEU A 38 -6.42 -1.36 -1.33
CA LEU A 38 -6.24 -0.29 -0.35
C LEU A 38 -7.50 0.57 -0.25
N SER A 39 -7.81 0.99 0.97
CA SER A 39 -8.60 2.21 1.23
C SER A 39 -7.69 3.26 1.83
N ALA A 40 -8.11 4.52 1.74
CA ALA A 40 -7.40 5.65 2.32
C ALA A 40 -8.36 6.45 3.21
N ALA A 41 -7.81 7.14 4.22
CA ALA A 41 -8.54 8.09 5.04
C ALA A 41 -7.59 9.19 5.55
N ILE A 42 -8.13 10.39 5.75
CA ILE A 42 -7.42 11.43 6.52
C ILE A 42 -7.75 11.23 7.99
N GLY A 43 -6.73 10.91 8.79
CA GLY A 43 -6.82 10.66 10.22
C GLY A 43 -6.59 11.90 11.07
N GLY A 44 -5.83 11.74 12.16
CA GLY A 44 -5.56 12.77 13.16
C GLY A 44 -5.00 14.07 12.57
N GLN A 45 -5.19 15.17 13.32
CA GLN A 45 -4.60 16.47 13.05
C GLN A 45 -3.79 16.91 14.26
N GLU A 46 -2.58 17.38 14.01
CA GLU A 46 -1.73 18.03 15.00
C GLU A 46 -1.37 19.42 14.48
N ALA A 47 -1.28 20.40 15.36
CA ALA A 47 -0.91 21.76 14.97
C ALA A 47 -0.12 22.44 16.09
N GLY A 48 0.88 23.23 15.72
CA GLY A 48 1.74 23.92 16.67
C GLY A 48 2.82 24.75 15.98
N ALA A 49 3.26 25.82 16.64
CA ALA A 49 4.38 26.66 16.21
C ALA A 49 4.36 27.16 14.75
N GLY A 50 3.19 27.30 14.11
CA GLY A 50 3.12 27.70 12.71
C GLY A 50 2.74 26.58 11.73
N HIS A 51 2.64 25.34 12.21
CA HIS A 51 2.56 24.13 11.39
C HIS A 51 1.22 23.42 11.60
N VAL A 52 0.76 22.73 10.56
CA VAL A 52 -0.39 21.81 10.57
C VAL A 52 0.06 20.49 9.98
N TYR A 53 -0.26 19.42 10.68
CA TYR A 53 0.03 18.05 10.31
C TYR A 53 -1.26 17.25 10.22
N ARG A 54 -1.39 16.40 9.19
CA ARG A 54 -2.55 15.52 8.97
C ARG A 54 -2.06 14.12 8.66
N HIS A 55 -2.63 13.11 9.29
CA HIS A 55 -2.23 11.73 8.99
C HIS A 55 -3.00 11.24 7.75
N LEU A 56 -2.29 10.70 6.76
CA LEU A 56 -2.92 9.93 5.69
C LEU A 56 -2.73 8.45 6.02
N VAL A 57 -3.84 7.74 6.18
CA VAL A 57 -3.85 6.33 6.59
C VAL A 57 -4.27 5.48 5.40
N LEU A 58 -3.47 4.47 5.06
CA LEU A 58 -3.77 3.42 4.10
C LEU A 58 -4.11 2.14 4.85
N THR A 59 -5.23 1.52 4.50
CA THR A 59 -5.68 0.25 5.10
C THR A 59 -5.70 -0.84 4.05
N ASN A 60 -5.15 -2.00 4.35
CA ASN A 60 -5.29 -3.17 3.49
C ASN A 60 -6.68 -3.79 3.69
N LYS A 61 -7.58 -3.56 2.73
CA LYS A 61 -8.91 -4.18 2.68
C LYS A 61 -8.96 -5.46 1.85
N GLY A 62 -7.81 -5.93 1.37
CA GLY A 62 -7.67 -7.20 0.67
C GLY A 62 -7.65 -8.38 1.62
N SER A 63 -7.58 -9.59 1.05
CA SER A 63 -7.57 -10.87 1.78
C SER A 63 -6.17 -11.44 2.02
N SER A 64 -5.10 -10.72 1.65
CA SER A 64 -3.72 -11.18 1.78
C SER A 64 -2.80 -10.03 2.16
N ALA A 65 -1.71 -10.36 2.87
CA ALA A 65 -0.67 -9.40 3.20
C ALA A 65 -0.06 -8.78 1.93
N CYS A 66 0.28 -7.50 2.02
CA CYS A 66 0.96 -6.79 0.95
C CYS A 66 1.93 -5.76 1.52
N ALA A 67 2.87 -5.27 0.71
CA ALA A 67 3.92 -4.36 1.13
C ALA A 67 3.80 -2.97 0.47
N LEU A 68 4.13 -1.93 1.23
CA LEU A 68 4.31 -0.56 0.77
C LEU A 68 5.72 -0.08 1.10
N LYS A 69 6.31 0.79 0.27
CA LYS A 69 7.64 1.33 0.52
C LYS A 69 7.74 2.78 0.05
N GLY A 70 8.20 3.67 0.93
CA GLY A 70 8.41 5.08 0.62
C GLY A 70 7.14 5.93 0.75
N PHE A 71 6.84 6.73 -0.26
CA PHE A 71 5.85 7.80 -0.19
C PHE A 71 4.71 7.59 -1.20
N PRO A 72 3.44 7.81 -0.81
CA PRO A 72 2.39 8.00 -1.79
C PRO A 72 2.55 9.36 -2.49
N GLY A 73 2.02 9.46 -3.70
CA GLY A 73 1.76 10.77 -4.31
C GLY A 73 0.46 11.33 -3.76
N VAL A 74 0.44 12.62 -3.39
CA VAL A 74 -0.77 13.27 -2.85
C VAL A 74 -1.01 14.60 -3.53
N SER A 75 -2.25 14.84 -3.94
CA SER A 75 -2.70 16.11 -4.50
C SER A 75 -4.06 16.47 -3.93
N LEU A 76 -4.31 17.77 -3.78
CA LEU A 76 -5.58 18.30 -3.29
C LEU A 76 -6.47 18.66 -4.47
N LEU A 77 -7.77 18.37 -4.36
CA LEU A 77 -8.75 18.68 -5.41
C LEU A 77 -9.89 19.54 -4.85
N ASP A 78 -10.46 20.39 -5.70
CA ASP A 78 -11.72 21.07 -5.43
C ASP A 78 -12.93 20.14 -5.64
N SER A 79 -14.14 20.66 -5.42
CA SER A 79 -15.39 19.90 -5.57
C SER A 79 -15.69 19.48 -7.01
N ALA A 80 -15.03 20.07 -8.00
CA ALA A 80 -15.12 19.67 -9.41
C ALA A 80 -14.03 18.67 -9.82
N GLY A 81 -13.19 18.21 -8.88
CA GLY A 81 -12.09 17.29 -9.13
C GLY A 81 -10.86 17.95 -9.77
N LYS A 82 -10.80 19.28 -9.82
CA LYS A 82 -9.65 20.01 -10.34
C LYS A 82 -8.59 20.16 -9.25
N GLN A 83 -7.34 19.95 -9.63
CA GLN A 83 -6.22 20.06 -8.69
C GLN A 83 -6.01 21.48 -8.19
N ILE A 84 -5.79 21.60 -6.88
CA ILE A 84 -5.43 22.81 -6.16
C ILE A 84 -3.94 22.75 -5.85
N GLY A 85 -3.16 23.67 -6.43
CA GLY A 85 -1.74 23.80 -6.16
C GLY A 85 -0.88 22.60 -6.61
N PRO A 86 0.39 22.57 -6.20
CA PRO A 86 1.29 21.44 -6.48
C PRO A 86 0.96 20.22 -5.62
N ALA A 87 1.41 19.05 -6.06
CA ALA A 87 1.40 17.84 -5.25
C ALA A 87 2.35 17.95 -4.04
N ALA A 88 2.13 17.13 -3.02
CA ALA A 88 2.98 17.09 -1.84
C ALA A 88 4.42 16.71 -2.22
N THR A 89 5.39 17.49 -1.72
CA THR A 89 6.81 17.16 -1.87
C THR A 89 7.21 16.09 -0.86
N ARG A 90 8.17 15.23 -1.22
CA ARG A 90 8.65 14.18 -0.34
C ARG A 90 9.67 14.74 0.64
N GLU A 91 9.50 14.44 1.91
CA GLU A 91 10.51 14.76 2.92
C GLU A 91 11.77 13.92 2.74
N SER A 92 12.92 14.50 3.07
CA SER A 92 14.21 13.80 3.06
C SER A 92 14.38 12.94 4.32
N LYS A 93 13.62 11.84 4.41
CA LYS A 93 13.68 10.86 5.51
C LYS A 93 14.00 9.47 4.99
N SER A 94 14.72 8.68 5.79
CA SER A 94 14.94 7.25 5.49
C SER A 94 13.63 6.47 5.69
N TYR A 95 13.48 5.36 4.96
CA TYR A 95 12.29 4.53 5.04
C TYR A 95 12.57 3.07 4.71
N GLY A 96 11.80 2.19 5.35
CA GLY A 96 11.78 0.76 5.10
C GLY A 96 10.59 0.32 4.28
N THR A 97 10.48 -1.00 4.11
CA THR A 97 9.26 -1.65 3.63
C THR A 97 8.30 -1.83 4.80
N VAL A 98 7.04 -1.47 4.60
CA VAL A 98 5.94 -1.70 5.55
C VAL A 98 5.06 -2.81 4.98
N THR A 99 5.06 -3.97 5.64
CA THR A 99 4.12 -5.06 5.35
C THR A 99 2.83 -4.81 6.13
N ILE A 100 1.69 -4.93 5.45
CA ILE A 100 0.36 -4.68 5.99
C ILE A 100 -0.48 -5.94 5.80
N GLU A 101 -0.83 -6.58 6.90
CA GLU A 101 -1.77 -7.70 6.94
C GLU A 101 -3.19 -7.27 6.53
N PRO A 102 -4.09 -8.19 6.15
CA PRO A 102 -5.52 -7.87 5.99
C PRO A 102 -6.07 -7.13 7.21
N GLY A 103 -6.73 -5.99 6.98
CA GLY A 103 -7.22 -5.08 8.02
C GLY A 103 -6.14 -4.21 8.68
N GLY A 104 -4.86 -4.44 8.41
CA GLY A 104 -3.75 -3.65 8.91
C GLY A 104 -3.67 -2.27 8.26
N THR A 105 -2.86 -1.39 8.87
CA THR A 105 -2.68 0.00 8.41
C THR A 105 -1.21 0.39 8.28
N ALA A 106 -0.98 1.34 7.37
CA ALA A 106 0.23 2.15 7.32
C ALA A 106 -0.17 3.61 7.15
N SER A 107 0.62 4.52 7.69
CA SER A 107 0.31 5.95 7.62
C SER A 107 1.55 6.80 7.44
N ASN A 108 1.33 8.02 6.98
CA ASN A 108 2.33 9.07 6.94
C ASN A 108 1.72 10.38 7.42
N THR A 109 2.55 11.42 7.43
CA THR A 109 2.17 12.75 7.86
C THR A 109 2.28 13.71 6.69
N LEU A 110 1.17 14.36 6.35
CA LEU A 110 1.11 15.54 5.50
C LEU A 110 1.42 16.78 6.34
N HIS A 111 2.18 17.71 5.80
CA HIS A 111 2.58 18.94 6.49
C HIS A 111 2.27 20.19 5.65
N THR A 112 1.71 21.21 6.29
CA THR A 112 1.55 22.57 5.75
C THR A 112 1.64 23.61 6.88
N LEU A 113 1.47 24.90 6.57
CA LEU A 113 1.50 25.97 7.58
C LEU A 113 0.08 26.37 8.06
N ASN A 114 -0.05 26.88 9.28
CA ASN A 114 -1.33 27.25 9.88
C ASN A 114 -1.75 28.69 9.52
N ARG A 115 -2.44 28.90 8.39
CA ARG A 115 -2.95 30.24 7.99
C ARG A 115 -1.87 31.35 7.98
N HIS A 116 -0.60 30.98 7.97
CA HIS A 116 0.54 31.87 7.81
C HIS A 116 0.87 32.02 6.32
N GLY A 117 1.05 33.25 5.86
CA GLY A 117 1.30 33.56 4.45
C GLY A 117 0.06 33.40 3.56
N LYS A 118 0.28 33.23 2.26
CA LYS A 118 -0.80 33.00 1.30
C LYS A 118 -1.30 31.56 1.42
N CYS A 119 -2.62 31.40 1.51
CA CYS A 119 -3.28 30.10 1.50
C CYS A 119 -4.06 29.91 0.20
N LEU A 120 -4.02 28.70 -0.33
CA LEU A 120 -4.90 28.26 -1.41
C LEU A 120 -6.31 27.96 -0.86
N PRO A 121 -7.35 27.84 -1.72
CA PRO A 121 -8.65 27.37 -1.29
C PRO A 121 -8.57 26.01 -0.59
N ALA A 122 -9.50 25.74 0.34
CA ALA A 122 -9.61 24.43 0.97
C ALA A 122 -10.02 23.38 -0.06
N SER A 123 -9.42 22.19 0.04
CA SER A 123 -9.79 21.05 -0.79
C SER A 123 -11.13 20.45 -0.38
N ALA A 124 -11.85 19.88 -1.34
CA ALA A 124 -12.97 18.99 -1.06
C ALA A 124 -12.52 17.52 -0.99
N GLN A 125 -11.49 17.18 -1.77
CA GLN A 125 -10.99 15.81 -1.89
C GLN A 125 -9.46 15.77 -1.87
N VAL A 126 -8.94 14.61 -1.48
CA VAL A 126 -7.52 14.27 -1.54
C VAL A 126 -7.36 13.11 -2.50
N ARG A 127 -6.53 13.31 -3.53
CA ARG A 127 -6.12 12.25 -4.47
C ARG A 127 -4.83 11.62 -3.96
N VAL A 128 -4.86 10.30 -3.80
CA VAL A 128 -3.76 9.51 -3.23
C VAL A 128 -3.32 8.44 -4.23
N TYR A 129 -2.04 8.43 -4.60
CA TYR A 129 -1.41 7.38 -5.37
C TYR A 129 -0.55 6.54 -4.43
N PRO A 130 -0.95 5.29 -4.10
CA PRO A 130 -0.11 4.42 -3.29
C PRO A 130 1.28 4.22 -3.91
N PRO A 131 2.33 3.97 -3.10
CA PRO A 131 3.66 3.71 -3.63
C PRO A 131 3.67 2.65 -4.74
N ALA A 132 4.46 2.88 -5.79
CA ALA A 132 4.58 2.02 -6.96
C ALA A 132 3.26 1.73 -7.73
N ASN A 133 2.19 2.49 -7.48
CA ASN A 133 0.94 2.39 -8.22
C ASN A 133 0.68 3.65 -9.06
N LYS A 134 0.03 3.48 -10.22
CA LYS A 134 -0.45 4.58 -11.08
C LYS A 134 -1.94 4.89 -10.90
N ALA A 135 -2.71 3.97 -10.31
CA ALA A 135 -4.11 4.19 -9.97
C ALA A 135 -4.21 4.94 -8.64
N SER A 136 -5.18 5.85 -8.53
CA SER A 136 -5.39 6.66 -7.32
C SER A 136 -6.65 6.25 -6.56
N ILE A 137 -6.68 6.67 -5.30
CA ILE A 137 -7.85 6.68 -4.42
C ILE A 137 -8.17 8.14 -4.17
N GLU A 138 -9.43 8.54 -4.39
CA GLU A 138 -9.90 9.87 -4.04
C GLU A 138 -10.80 9.75 -2.81
N ILE A 139 -10.49 10.55 -1.78
CA ILE A 139 -11.20 10.53 -0.50
C ILE A 139 -11.62 11.95 -0.12
N PRO A 140 -12.73 12.12 0.62
CA PRO A 140 -13.05 13.42 1.19
C PRO A 140 -11.93 13.88 2.13
N GLY A 141 -11.63 15.17 2.11
CA GLY A 141 -10.64 15.74 3.00
C GLY A 141 -10.46 17.24 2.78
N GLU A 142 -10.64 17.99 3.85
CA GLU A 142 -10.42 19.43 3.87
C GLU A 142 -9.00 19.73 4.36
N ILE A 143 -8.15 20.15 3.43
CA ILE A 143 -6.78 20.57 3.68
C ILE A 143 -6.56 21.90 2.96
N THR A 144 -5.86 22.83 3.62
CA THR A 144 -5.51 24.14 3.06
C THR A 144 -4.00 24.24 2.96
N ILE A 145 -3.46 24.36 1.75
CA ILE A 145 -2.01 24.62 1.56
C ILE A 145 -1.74 26.09 1.85
N CYS A 146 -0.89 26.36 2.83
CA CYS A 146 -0.46 27.72 3.18
C CYS A 146 1.06 27.87 3.08
N GLY A 147 1.51 29.07 2.75
CA GLY A 147 2.93 29.41 2.66
C GLY A 147 3.69 28.68 1.55
N ASN A 148 2.99 28.13 0.55
CA ASN A 148 3.54 27.22 -0.46
C ASN A 148 4.22 25.98 0.14
N VAL A 149 3.88 25.60 1.36
CA VAL A 149 4.39 24.39 2.03
C VAL A 149 3.34 23.30 1.93
N PHE A 150 3.69 22.23 1.23
CA PHE A 150 2.94 20.98 1.25
C PHE A 150 3.90 19.82 1.08
N SER A 151 4.21 19.13 2.17
CA SER A 151 5.11 17.96 2.16
C SER A 151 4.46 16.73 2.76
N ILE A 152 5.10 15.59 2.56
CA ILE A 152 4.66 14.29 3.06
C ILE A 152 5.86 13.45 3.51
N SER A 153 5.73 12.83 4.67
CA SER A 153 6.69 11.88 5.21
C SER A 153 6.53 10.48 4.58
N PRO A 154 7.50 9.56 4.73
CA PRO A 154 7.34 8.20 4.21
C PRO A 154 6.33 7.42 5.06
N LEU A 155 5.81 6.33 4.52
CA LEU A 155 4.91 5.44 5.28
C LEU A 155 5.64 4.75 6.43
N ALA A 156 4.99 4.72 7.58
CA ALA A 156 5.29 3.89 8.74
C ALA A 156 4.12 2.95 9.03
N ALA A 157 4.35 1.90 9.82
CA ALA A 157 3.30 0.98 10.24
C ALA A 157 2.31 1.66 11.21
N GLY A 158 1.04 1.27 11.15
CA GLY A 158 -0.03 1.81 12.00
C GLY A 158 -0.69 3.07 11.44
N ALA A 159 -1.53 3.71 12.25
CA ALA A 159 -2.37 4.86 11.87
C ALA A 159 -1.94 6.21 12.52
N GLY A 160 -0.84 6.20 13.28
CA GLY A 160 -0.37 7.34 14.07
C GLY A 160 0.41 8.40 13.29
N GLY A 161 0.48 8.30 11.96
CA GLY A 161 1.35 9.16 11.15
C GLY A 161 2.81 8.73 11.24
N ASN A 162 3.68 9.55 10.65
CA ASN A 162 5.13 9.42 10.71
C ASN A 162 5.73 10.83 10.76
N PRO A 163 5.74 11.50 11.93
CA PRO A 163 6.15 12.90 12.06
C PRO A 163 7.62 13.15 11.70
#